data_AF-A0AAE1GZ97-F1
#
_entry.id   AF-A0AAE1GZ97-F1
#
_cell.length_a   1.000
_cell.length_b   1.000
_cell.length_c   1.000
_cell.angle_alpha   90.00
_cell.angle_beta   90.00
_cell.angle_gamma   90.00
#
_symmetry.space_group_name_H-M   'P 1'
#
loop_
_entity.id
_entity.type
_entity.pdbx_description
1 polymer ?
#
loop_
_entity_poly.entity_id
_entity_poly.type
_entity_poly.pdbx_seq_one_letter_code
_entity_poly.pdbx_strand_id
1 'polypeptide(L)'
;MAPAAKTHKAVLQVLQSAKPKLRKAILDNSDRALIYAICEICDNLLRGNIPISESHKKMILVPHESVARLHDPTPSTTETQLSALDNEMEIIMRKKYADDSLKWKLYNEALQRYLHFNNERKKPVPRCRHAKDI
;
A
#
# COMPACT_ATOMS: atom_id res chain seq x y z
N MET A 1 6.26 -25.71 3.80
CA MET A 1 5.42 -25.36 2.63
C MET A 1 4.00 -25.16 3.11
N ALA A 2 3.46 -23.95 2.92
CA ALA A 2 2.09 -23.60 3.27
C ALA A 2 1.07 -24.59 2.67
N PRO A 3 -0.03 -24.92 3.38
CA PRO A 3 -1.00 -25.92 2.92
C PRO A 3 -1.67 -25.51 1.61
N ALA A 4 -1.98 -24.23 1.39
CA ALA A 4 -2.65 -23.76 0.16
C ALA A 4 -1.75 -23.82 -1.09
N ALA A 5 -0.43 -23.71 -0.90
CA ALA A 5 0.56 -23.81 -1.98
C ALA A 5 0.67 -25.24 -2.57
N LYS A 6 0.28 -26.26 -1.80
CA LYS A 6 0.28 -27.66 -2.27
C LYS A 6 -0.88 -27.93 -3.21
N THR A 7 -2.05 -27.36 -2.92
CA THR A 7 -3.29 -27.55 -3.71
C THR A 7 -3.16 -26.96 -5.11
N HIS A 8 -2.52 -25.80 -5.24
CA HIS A 8 -2.40 -25.07 -6.51
C HIS A 8 -1.05 -25.27 -7.22
N LYS A 9 -0.27 -26.28 -6.82
CA LYS A 9 1.11 -26.50 -7.31
C LYS A 9 1.20 -26.55 -8.83
N ALA A 10 0.26 -27.23 -9.50
CA ALA A 10 0.26 -27.35 -10.97
C ALA A 10 0.08 -25.98 -11.64
N VAL A 11 -0.85 -25.15 -11.15
CA VAL A 11 -1.10 -23.82 -11.70
C VAL A 11 0.08 -22.88 -11.44
N LEU A 12 0.70 -22.97 -10.26
CA LEU A 12 1.90 -22.19 -9.93
C LEU A 12 3.09 -22.54 -10.84
N GLN A 13 3.26 -23.81 -11.22
CA GLN A 13 4.28 -24.22 -12.19
C GLN A 13 4.00 -23.69 -13.60
N VAL A 14 2.73 -23.65 -14.01
CA VAL A 14 2.32 -23.03 -15.28
C VAL A 14 2.58 -21.53 -15.24
N LEU A 15 2.25 -20.84 -14.14
CA LEU A 15 2.52 -19.42 -13.96
C LEU A 15 4.02 -19.10 -14.02
N GLN A 16 4.88 -19.97 -13.50
CA GLN A 16 6.33 -19.79 -13.54
C GLN A 16 6.87 -19.76 -14.98
N SER A 17 6.37 -20.67 -15.84
CA SER A 17 6.83 -20.83 -17.22
C SER A 17 6.03 -19.99 -18.24
N ALA A 18 4.87 -19.45 -17.85
CA ALA A 18 3.99 -18.71 -18.75
C ALA A 18 4.53 -17.33 -19.17
N LYS A 19 4.20 -16.93 -20.40
CA LYS A 19 4.47 -15.58 -20.94
C LYS A 19 3.70 -14.52 -20.14
N PRO A 20 4.18 -13.26 -20.04
CA PRO A 20 3.51 -12.21 -19.27
C PRO A 20 2.03 -11.99 -19.60
N LYS A 21 1.66 -12.04 -20.89
CA LYS A 21 0.26 -11.93 -21.34
C LYS A 21 -0.61 -13.08 -20.82
N LEU A 22 -0.07 -14.30 -20.85
CA LEU A 22 -0.77 -15.50 -20.38
C LEU A 22 -0.87 -15.52 -18.85
N ARG A 23 0.19 -15.11 -18.13
CA ARG A 23 0.15 -14.93 -16.67
C ARG A 23 -0.97 -14.00 -16.25
N LYS A 24 -1.08 -12.84 -16.93
CA LYS A 24 -2.15 -11.88 -16.64
C LYS A 24 -3.52 -12.50 -16.87
N ALA A 25 -3.73 -13.16 -18.01
CA ALA A 25 -5.01 -13.82 -18.30
C ALA A 25 -5.37 -14.92 -17.29
N ILE A 26 -4.39 -15.70 -16.83
CA ILE A 26 -4.59 -16.69 -15.78
C ILE A 26 -5.03 -15.98 -14.49
N LEU A 27 -4.30 -14.95 -14.05
CA LEU A 27 -4.61 -14.21 -12.82
C LEU A 27 -5.98 -13.50 -12.88
N ASP A 28 -6.35 -12.95 -14.04
CA ASP A 28 -7.63 -12.27 -14.24
C ASP A 28 -8.83 -13.25 -14.17
N ASN A 29 -8.61 -14.54 -14.46
CA ASN A 29 -9.64 -15.59 -14.42
C ASN A 29 -9.44 -16.59 -13.27
N SER A 30 -8.49 -16.33 -12.38
CA SER A 30 -8.19 -17.22 -11.25
C SER A 30 -9.34 -17.24 -10.26
N ASP A 31 -9.53 -18.39 -9.63
CA ASP A 31 -10.40 -18.51 -8.46
C ASP A 31 -9.80 -17.78 -7.25
N ARG A 32 -10.66 -17.36 -6.31
CA ARG A 32 -10.21 -16.68 -5.10
C ARG A 32 -9.24 -17.52 -4.28
N ALA A 33 -9.37 -18.86 -4.28
CA ALA A 33 -8.50 -19.72 -3.47
C ALA A 33 -7.06 -19.72 -4.01
N LEU A 34 -6.88 -19.71 -5.34
CA LEU A 34 -5.58 -19.51 -5.98
C LEU A 34 -4.96 -18.14 -5.65
N ILE A 35 -5.77 -17.07 -5.67
CA ILE A 35 -5.30 -15.73 -5.31
C ILE A 35 -4.82 -15.70 -3.84
N TYR A 36 -5.61 -16.24 -2.91
CA TYR A 36 -5.21 -16.32 -1.51
C TYR A 36 -3.96 -17.18 -1.30
N ALA A 37 -3.83 -18.29 -2.03
CA ALA A 37 -2.63 -19.12 -1.97
C ALA A 37 -1.38 -18.36 -2.44
N ILE A 38 -1.49 -17.53 -3.49
CA ILE A 38 -0.38 -16.67 -3.96
C ILE A 38 -0.03 -15.63 -2.89
N CYS A 39 -1.02 -14.97 -2.29
CA CYS A 39 -0.79 -14.01 -1.21
C CYS A 39 -0.10 -14.66 0.00
N GLU A 40 -0.56 -15.84 0.42
CA GLU A 40 0.05 -16.59 1.53
C GLU A 40 1.51 -16.98 1.24
N ILE A 41 1.82 -17.35 -0.01
CA ILE A 41 3.20 -17.61 -0.43
C ILE A 41 4.04 -16.33 -0.32
N CYS A 42 3.53 -15.19 -0.81
CA CYS A 42 4.20 -13.89 -0.71
C CYS A 42 4.44 -13.48 0.75
N ASP A 43 3.45 -13.63 1.63
CA ASP A 43 3.59 -13.28 3.05
C ASP A 43 4.64 -14.16 3.74
N ASN A 44 4.64 -15.47 3.47
CA ASN A 44 5.64 -16.37 4.02
C ASN A 44 7.03 -16.11 3.45
N LEU A 45 7.12 -15.64 2.21
CA LEU A 45 8.36 -15.20 1.58
C LEU A 45 8.94 -13.98 2.29
N LEU A 46 8.09 -12.98 2.56
CA LEU A 46 8.45 -11.73 3.23
C LEU A 46 8.80 -11.95 4.71
N ARG A 47 8.11 -12.87 5.38
CA ARG A 47 8.39 -13.26 6.77
C ARG A 47 9.65 -14.11 6.93
N GLY A 48 10.28 -14.54 5.83
CA GLY A 48 11.46 -15.41 5.86
C GLY A 48 11.16 -16.88 6.16
N ASN A 49 9.88 -17.28 6.15
CA ASN A 49 9.44 -18.67 6.37
C ASN A 49 9.70 -19.57 5.14
N ILE A 50 9.99 -18.97 3.98
CA ILE A 50 10.41 -19.67 2.76
C ILE A 50 11.87 -19.31 2.48
N PRO A 51 12.80 -20.28 2.48
CA PRO A 51 14.20 -20.02 2.18
C PRO A 51 14.35 -19.62 0.70
N ILE A 52 14.76 -18.38 0.48
CA ILE A 52 15.10 -17.85 -0.85
C ILE A 52 16.62 -17.83 -0.98
N SER A 53 17.16 -18.26 -2.13
CA SER A 53 18.58 -18.10 -2.44
C SER A 53 18.98 -16.62 -2.41
N GLU A 54 20.17 -16.31 -1.87
CA GLU A 54 20.72 -14.95 -1.79
C GLU A 54 20.74 -14.21 -3.15
N SER A 55 20.89 -14.95 -4.25
CA SER A 55 20.81 -14.42 -5.62
C SER A 55 19.43 -13.86 -5.96
N HIS A 56 18.36 -14.50 -5.47
CA HIS A 56 16.98 -14.10 -5.70
C HIS A 56 16.48 -13.07 -4.68
N LYS A 57 17.10 -12.96 -3.50
CA LYS A 57 16.80 -11.89 -2.52
C LYS A 57 17.11 -10.50 -3.06
N LYS A 58 18.20 -10.37 -3.83
CA LYS A 58 18.61 -9.11 -4.49
C LYS A 58 17.66 -8.67 -5.62
N MET A 59 16.75 -9.54 -6.05
CA MET A 59 15.77 -9.30 -7.12
C MET A 59 14.40 -8.87 -6.60
N ILE A 60 14.20 -8.83 -5.28
CA ILE A 60 12.99 -8.29 -4.66
C ILE A 60 13.07 -6.76 -4.80
N LEU A 61 12.53 -6.25 -5.90
CA LEU A 61 12.49 -4.83 -6.28
C LEU A 61 11.61 -3.96 -5.35
N VAL A 62 11.09 -4.55 -4.28
CA VAL A 62 10.22 -3.84 -3.33
C VAL A 62 11.03 -3.68 -2.04
N PRO A 63 11.49 -2.46 -1.73
CA PRO A 63 12.14 -2.17 -0.46
C PRO A 63 11.24 -2.62 0.70
N HIS A 64 11.84 -3.21 1.73
CA HIS A 64 11.11 -3.75 2.90
C HIS A 64 10.19 -2.69 3.56
N GLU A 65 10.57 -1.41 3.47
CA GLU A 65 9.78 -0.25 3.91
C GLU A 65 8.44 -0.10 3.16
N SER A 66 8.37 -0.53 1.90
CA SER A 66 7.13 -0.48 1.12
C SER A 66 6.15 -1.58 1.53
N VAL A 67 6.68 -2.70 2.03
CA VAL A 67 5.89 -3.83 2.56
C VAL A 67 5.44 -3.56 3.99
N ALA A 68 6.27 -2.91 4.81
CA ALA A 68 5.91 -2.52 6.18
C ALA A 68 4.62 -1.67 6.21
N ARG A 69 4.41 -0.80 5.22
CA ARG A 69 3.19 0.00 5.06
C ARG A 69 1.93 -0.79 4.68
N LEU A 70 2.06 -2.02 4.18
CA LEU A 70 0.91 -2.89 3.89
C LEU A 70 0.47 -3.70 5.11
N HIS A 71 1.35 -3.88 6.10
CA HIS A 71 1.18 -4.85 7.16
C HIS A 71 0.87 -4.24 8.54
N ASP A 72 0.72 -2.92 8.63
CA ASP A 72 0.27 -2.23 9.84
C ASP A 72 -1.27 -2.25 9.92
N PRO A 73 -1.88 -2.98 10.89
CA PRO A 73 -3.27 -2.81 11.28
C PRO A 73 -3.40 -1.73 12.37
N THR A 74 -2.40 -0.86 12.52
CA THR A 74 -2.51 0.30 13.40
C THR A 74 -3.33 1.36 12.65
N PRO A 75 -4.38 1.94 13.27
CA PRO A 75 -5.11 3.04 12.65
C PRO A 75 -4.09 4.14 12.38
N SER A 76 -3.76 4.28 11.10
CA SER A 76 -2.69 5.16 10.65
C SER A 76 -2.99 6.53 11.24
N THR A 77 -2.05 7.06 12.02
CA THR A 77 -2.21 8.37 12.66
C THR A 77 -2.65 9.43 11.63
N THR A 78 -2.24 9.24 10.37
CA THR A 78 -2.61 10.03 9.20
C THR A 78 -4.09 9.93 8.79
N GLU A 79 -4.73 8.75 8.85
CA GLU A 79 -6.17 8.60 8.52
C GLU A 79 -7.07 9.21 9.60
N THR A 80 -6.70 9.02 10.86
CA THR A 80 -7.35 9.70 11.99
C THR A 80 -7.21 11.23 11.87
N GLN A 81 -6.05 11.73 11.44
CA GLN A 81 -5.82 13.16 11.22
C GLN A 81 -6.62 13.72 10.03
N LEU A 82 -6.76 12.98 8.93
CA LEU A 82 -7.59 13.41 7.79
C LEU A 82 -9.07 13.50 8.17
N SER A 83 -9.58 12.47 8.87
CA SER A 83 -10.97 12.48 9.36
C SER A 83 -11.21 13.59 10.39
N ALA A 84 -10.24 13.89 11.26
CA ALA A 84 -10.34 15.02 12.19
C ALA A 84 -10.44 16.38 11.45
N LEU A 85 -9.65 16.58 10.39
CA LEU A 85 -9.69 17.79 9.58
C LEU A 85 -11.01 17.91 8.79
N ASP A 86 -11.56 16.80 8.30
CA ASP A 86 -12.88 16.77 7.65
C ASP A 86 -14.00 17.19 8.61
N ASN A 87 -13.97 16.67 9.85
CA ASN A 87 -14.91 17.07 10.90
C ASN A 87 -14.74 18.55 11.29
N GLU A 88 -13.49 19.06 11.36
CA GLU A 88 -13.21 20.48 11.65
C GLU A 88 -13.82 21.39 10.58
N MET A 89 -13.67 21.03 9.30
CA MET A 89 -14.26 21.74 8.16
C MET A 89 -15.80 21.76 8.22
N GLU A 90 -16.41 20.63 8.57
CA GLU A 90 -17.87 20.53 8.73
C GLU A 90 -18.39 21.38 9.89
N ILE A 91 -17.68 21.38 11.03
CA ILE A 91 -18.00 22.20 12.21
C ILE A 91 -17.90 23.70 11.86
N ILE A 92 -16.87 24.11 11.13
CA ILE A 92 -16.69 25.50 10.70
C ILE A 92 -17.88 25.97 9.86
N MET A 93 -18.31 25.13 8.90
CA MET A 93 -19.45 25.45 8.04
C MET A 93 -20.79 25.47 8.80
N ARG A 94 -20.96 24.59 9.81
CA ARG A 94 -22.18 24.52 10.64
C ARG A 94 -22.24 25.58 11.75
N LYS A 95 -21.19 26.38 11.94
CA LYS A 95 -21.11 27.36 13.03
C LYS A 95 -22.13 28.50 12.83
N LYS A 96 -23.24 28.43 13.57
CA LYS A 96 -24.44 29.29 13.41
C LYS A 96 -24.20 30.80 13.56
N TYR A 97 -23.19 31.22 14.31
CA TYR A 97 -22.95 32.63 14.67
C TYR A 97 -21.58 33.17 14.26
N ALA A 98 -20.87 32.50 13.35
CA ALA A 98 -19.62 33.03 12.83
C ALA A 98 -19.89 33.90 11.59
N ASP A 99 -19.22 35.05 11.52
CA ASP A 99 -19.16 35.88 10.32
C ASP A 99 -18.57 35.07 9.15
N ASP A 100 -19.12 35.24 7.95
CA ASP A 100 -18.74 34.40 6.81
C ASP A 100 -17.27 34.62 6.40
N SER A 101 -16.71 35.81 6.65
CA SER A 101 -15.28 36.08 6.47
C SER A 101 -14.42 35.25 7.43
N LEU A 102 -14.89 35.07 8.67
CA LEU A 102 -14.21 34.25 9.67
C LEU A 102 -14.33 32.76 9.35
N LYS A 103 -15.50 32.29 8.91
CA LYS A 103 -15.68 30.91 8.45
C LYS A 103 -14.75 30.58 7.29
N TRP A 104 -14.65 31.48 6.31
CA TRP A 104 -13.75 31.30 5.17
C TRP A 104 -12.29 31.18 5.59
N LYS A 105 -11.81 32.04 6.51
CA LYS A 105 -10.43 31.97 7.02
C LYS A 105 -10.13 30.64 7.70
N LEU A 106 -11.01 30.22 8.60
CA LEU A 106 -10.86 28.96 9.35
C LEU A 106 -10.92 27.74 8.42
N TYR A 107 -11.84 27.76 7.46
CA TYR A 107 -11.98 26.69 6.48
C TYR A 107 -10.74 26.59 5.60
N ASN A 108 -10.24 27.71 5.10
CA ASN A 108 -9.03 27.75 4.29
C ASN A 108 -7.81 27.24 5.07
N GLU A 109 -7.70 27.59 6.36
CA GLU A 109 -6.63 27.08 7.22
C GLU A 109 -6.69 25.56 7.39
N ALA A 110 -7.88 25.01 7.70
CA ALA A 110 -8.10 23.56 7.81
C ALA A 110 -7.84 22.84 6.47
N LEU A 111 -8.25 23.44 5.35
CA LEU A 111 -8.02 22.93 4.01
C LEU A 111 -6.54 22.87 3.65
N GLN A 112 -5.75 23.90 3.99
CA GLN A 112 -4.30 23.89 3.76
C GLN A 112 -3.62 22.76 4.55
N ARG A 113 -4.04 22.53 5.80
CA ARG A 113 -3.56 21.38 6.59
C ARG A 113 -3.93 20.06 5.92
N TYR A 114 -5.17 19.91 5.46
CA TYR A 114 -5.62 18.71 4.74
C TYR A 114 -4.80 18.44 3.47
N LEU A 115 -4.57 19.48 2.64
CA LEU A 115 -3.80 19.38 1.42
C LEU A 115 -2.34 19.01 1.70
N HIS A 116 -1.74 19.52 2.78
CA HIS A 116 -0.41 19.12 3.22
C HIS A 116 -0.33 17.60 3.43
N PHE A 117 -1.18 17.05 4.29
CA PHE A 117 -1.21 15.61 4.58
C PHE A 117 -1.54 14.77 3.34
N ASN A 118 -2.50 15.21 2.51
CA ASN A 118 -2.85 14.50 1.28
C ASN A 118 -1.72 14.51 0.25
N ASN A 119 -0.95 15.60 0.16
CA ASN A 119 0.21 15.69 -0.71
C ASN A 119 1.35 14.81 -0.20
N GLU A 120 1.53 14.67 1.11
CA GLU A 120 2.49 13.72 1.68
C GLU A 120 2.16 12.27 1.33
N ARG A 121 0.88 11.92 1.22
CA ARG A 121 0.45 10.60 0.70
C ARG A 121 0.75 10.41 -0.79
N LYS A 122 0.76 11.49 -1.58
CA LYS A 122 0.96 11.47 -3.03
C LYS A 122 2.42 11.62 -3.45
N LYS A 123 3.34 11.99 -2.55
CA LYS A 123 4.77 12.10 -2.87
C LYS A 123 5.25 10.73 -3.38
N PRO A 124 5.70 10.63 -4.64
CA PRO A 124 6.32 9.41 -5.11
C PRO A 124 7.56 9.14 -4.27
N VAL A 125 7.76 7.88 -3.88
CA VAL A 125 8.93 7.43 -3.10
C VAL A 125 10.18 8.05 -3.73
N PRO A 126 11.02 8.77 -2.97
CA PRO A 126 12.31 9.19 -3.50
C PRO A 126 13.06 7.92 -3.89
N ARG A 127 13.25 7.71 -5.20
CA ARG A 127 14.16 6.66 -5.66
C ARG A 127 15.51 6.99 -5.02
N CYS A 128 16.02 6.11 -4.18
CA CYS A 128 17.40 6.13 -3.77
C CYS A 128 18.26 6.09 -5.05
N ARG A 129 18.71 7.27 -5.50
CA ARG A 129 19.84 7.36 -6.40
C ARG A 129 20.99 6.78 -5.61
N HIS A 130 21.43 5.59 -6.02
CA HIS A 130 22.70 5.06 -5.56
C HIS A 130 23.73 6.09 -6.00
N ALA A 131 24.21 6.86 -5.03
CA ALA A 131 25.38 7.69 -5.21
C ALA A 131 26.51 6.72 -5.57
N LYS A 132 26.98 6.82 -6.82
CA LYS A 132 28.25 6.26 -7.20
C LYS A 132 29.29 7.22 -6.65
N ASP A 133 29.67 7.02 -5.40
CA ASP A 133 30.82 7.68 -4.81
C ASP A 133 31.92 6.63 -4.63
N ILE A 134 32.93 6.80 -5.51
CA ILE A 134 34.34 6.39 -5.44
C ILE A 134 34.64 4.91 -5.67
#